data_AF-I1S3E3-F1
#
_entry.id   AF-I1S3E3-F1
#
_cell.length_a   1.000
_cell.length_b   1.000
_cell.length_c   1.000
_cell.angle_alpha   90.00
_cell.angle_beta   90.00
_cell.angle_gamma   90.00
#
_symmetry.space_group_name_H-M   'P 1'
#
loop_
_entity.id
_entity.type
_entity.pdbx_description
1 polymer ?
#
loop_
_entity_poly.entity_id
_entity_poly.type
_entity_poly.pdbx_seq_one_letter_code
_entity_poly.pdbx_strand_id
1 'polypeptide(L)'
;MDRPLAQAGWHTGCAACKKRVVSSYDSPQNPYRSIVSTMMFRSPIIFNSVMAISASHLSQLGSAGTAPISFQTEAISHISKGIAEMDIGWNTNIPYNEEGCLNQIQPLATSTVEDDLLIGIILLGMTSSWYDPSSLGLFHLHGARRLFAIWIAERDLTQMQLPTCCTERLIISSMVYWEVMAACLMDQHLDDLSYLDVFGDQPRVFFSYPCPWTGVGMEALIYLAKCITLVRNNRSIQRTVCAAGPSSKDPAVLEQASILILGINDMQIPSVAEIQETGDVSTPAHHLEKMAQCHRLVAQLELYRTFPELMCRDAPAELDHLCQHSQRVLALAIKILEITKAIPQDSHTVAIQTLVFLSAGSALSFYSTMNPETIMMWRKYVMERLYKSFQTLKLQTISRAADILKVVWLQMDSIVVESLSCHCPGMHIHWIDVMVDKKLETILG
;
A
#
# COMPACT_ATOMS: atom_id res chain seq x y z
N MET A 1 29.54 31.91 17.69
CA MET A 1 30.30 31.81 16.42
C MET A 1 29.31 31.41 15.36
N ASP A 2 29.08 32.35 14.47
CA ASP A 2 27.87 32.54 13.68
C ASP A 2 27.74 31.53 12.54
N ARG A 3 26.63 30.79 12.48
CA ARG A 3 26.17 30.14 11.25
C ARG A 3 25.33 31.16 10.49
N PRO A 4 25.68 31.54 9.25
CA PRO A 4 24.99 32.62 8.56
C PRO A 4 23.58 32.18 8.15
N LEU A 5 22.64 33.10 8.41
CA LEU A 5 21.21 33.10 8.09
C LEU A 5 20.92 33.10 6.57
N ALA A 6 21.54 32.21 5.80
CA ALA A 6 21.32 32.05 4.36
C ALA A 6 20.50 30.80 3.98
N GLN A 7 19.99 30.03 4.97
CA GLN A 7 19.14 28.84 4.74
C GLN A 7 17.62 29.11 4.91
N ALA A 8 17.20 30.36 5.14
CA ALA A 8 15.81 30.69 5.44
C ALA A 8 14.82 30.49 4.27
N GLY A 9 15.29 30.28 3.04
CA GLY A 9 14.44 30.03 1.86
C GLY A 9 14.10 28.56 1.59
N TRP A 10 14.88 27.61 2.13
CA TRP A 10 14.68 26.16 1.89
C TRP A 10 13.81 25.50 2.96
N HIS A 11 13.85 26.02 4.19
CA HIS A 11 13.27 25.37 5.37
C HIS A 11 11.75 25.53 5.54
N THR A 12 11.12 26.54 4.93
CA THR A 12 9.69 26.83 5.17
C THR A 12 8.79 26.59 3.97
N GLY A 13 9.21 26.97 2.76
CA GLY A 13 8.40 26.78 1.54
C GLY A 13 8.46 25.38 0.94
N CYS A 14 9.65 24.75 0.95
CA CYS A 14 9.88 23.51 0.23
C CYS A 14 9.35 22.27 0.96
N ALA A 15 9.46 22.24 2.29
CA ALA A 15 8.93 21.16 3.12
C ALA A 15 7.40 21.26 3.31
N ALA A 16 6.81 22.46 3.30
CA ALA A 16 5.37 22.66 3.51
C ALA A 16 4.50 22.28 2.31
N CYS A 17 5.00 22.42 1.07
CA CYS A 17 4.27 22.00 -0.14
C CYS A 17 4.33 20.48 -0.39
N LYS A 18 5.34 19.77 0.16
CA LYS A 18 5.59 18.34 -0.12
C LYS A 18 4.85 17.38 0.80
N LYS A 19 4.28 17.87 1.91
CA LYS A 19 3.43 17.08 2.82
C LYS A 19 2.14 16.56 2.16
N ARG A 20 1.73 17.18 1.03
CA ARG A 20 0.64 16.72 0.17
C ARG A 20 0.94 15.40 -0.56
N VAL A 21 2.22 15.12 -0.80
CA VAL A 21 2.61 13.93 -1.58
C VAL A 21 2.44 12.66 -0.76
N VAL A 22 2.54 12.79 0.57
CA VAL A 22 2.53 11.68 1.53
C VAL A 22 1.24 11.58 2.34
N SER A 23 0.16 12.24 1.89
CA SER A 23 -1.08 12.32 2.67
C SER A 23 -2.31 12.47 1.82
N SER A 24 -3.38 11.77 2.20
CA SER A 24 -4.72 11.84 1.60
C SER A 24 -5.49 13.13 1.96
N TYR A 25 -4.99 13.93 2.90
CA TYR A 25 -5.57 15.22 3.28
C TYR A 25 -4.48 16.23 3.70
N ASP A 26 -4.77 17.52 3.55
CA ASP A 26 -3.83 18.61 3.78
C ASP A 26 -4.42 19.75 4.63
N SER A 27 -4.35 19.58 5.95
CA SER A 27 -4.83 20.55 6.94
C SER A 27 -3.90 20.60 8.17
N PRO A 28 -4.04 21.57 9.10
CA PRO A 28 -3.28 21.57 10.36
C PRO A 28 -3.41 20.27 11.18
N GLN A 29 -4.50 19.51 11.00
CA GLN A 29 -4.74 18.22 11.63
C GLN A 29 -3.87 17.10 11.05
N ASN A 30 -3.26 17.28 9.87
CA ASN A 30 -2.36 16.32 9.27
C ASN A 30 -1.12 16.11 10.17
N PRO A 31 -0.85 14.87 10.64
CA PRO A 31 0.31 14.55 11.48
C PRO A 31 1.66 14.95 10.88
N TYR A 32 1.80 14.98 9.55
CA TYR A 32 3.02 15.49 8.91
C TYR A 32 3.18 17.01 9.07
N ARG A 33 2.08 17.77 9.18
CA ARG A 33 2.10 19.21 9.43
C ARG A 33 2.33 19.55 10.90
N SER A 34 1.82 18.74 11.81
CA SER A 34 1.91 18.99 13.25
C SER A 34 3.04 18.20 13.91
N ILE A 35 2.90 16.88 14.03
CA ILE A 35 3.79 15.97 14.77
C ILE A 35 5.17 15.92 14.12
N VAL A 36 5.25 15.47 12.87
CA VAL A 36 6.54 15.28 12.18
C VAL A 36 7.27 16.60 12.03
N SER A 37 6.55 17.70 11.74
CA SER A 37 7.14 19.03 11.67
C SER A 37 7.75 19.48 12.98
N THR A 38 7.14 19.13 14.11
CA THR A 38 7.68 19.44 15.44
C THR A 38 8.89 18.56 15.75
N MET A 39 8.82 17.28 15.41
CA MET A 39 9.92 16.32 15.57
C MET A 39 11.17 16.72 14.78
N MET A 40 11.02 17.34 13.59
CA MET A 40 12.16 17.84 12.80
C MET A 40 13.08 18.79 13.58
N PHE A 41 12.58 19.53 14.57
CA PHE A 41 13.41 20.45 15.36
C PHE A 41 14.21 19.74 16.46
N ARG A 42 13.85 18.50 16.79
CA ARG A 42 14.38 17.77 17.95
C ARG A 42 15.08 16.47 17.58
N SER A 43 14.73 15.88 16.45
CA SER A 43 15.24 14.58 15.99
C SER A 43 16.04 14.75 14.70
N PRO A 44 17.36 14.48 14.74
CA PRO A 44 18.19 14.41 13.54
C PRO A 44 17.72 13.33 12.55
N ILE A 45 17.15 12.22 13.05
CA ILE A 45 16.58 11.15 12.23
C ILE A 45 15.46 11.73 11.35
N ILE A 46 14.50 12.41 11.98
CA ILE A 46 13.33 12.96 11.28
C ILE A 46 13.73 14.11 10.36
N PHE A 47 14.60 15.01 10.83
CA PHE A 47 15.10 16.12 10.01
C PHE A 47 15.71 15.59 8.71
N ASN A 48 16.68 14.68 8.81
CA ASN A 48 17.38 14.14 7.65
C ASN A 48 16.44 13.30 6.77
N SER A 49 15.53 12.51 7.34
CA SER A 49 14.55 11.73 6.57
C SER A 49 13.62 12.63 5.74
N VAL A 50 13.07 13.70 6.34
CA VAL A 50 12.19 14.64 5.63
C VAL A 50 12.96 15.43 4.56
N MET A 51 14.22 15.78 4.83
CA MET A 51 15.08 16.45 3.85
C MET A 51 15.45 15.53 2.69
N ALA A 52 15.71 14.24 2.96
CA ALA A 52 15.94 13.24 1.93
C ALA A 52 14.73 13.10 1.01
N ILE A 53 13.53 12.87 1.56
CA ILE A 53 12.27 12.81 0.81
C ILE A 53 12.10 14.07 -0.05
N SER A 54 12.30 15.23 0.56
CA SER A 54 12.15 16.52 -0.08
C SER A 54 13.12 16.67 -1.26
N ALA A 55 14.37 16.28 -1.09
CA ALA A 55 15.37 16.36 -2.14
C ALA A 55 15.08 15.34 -3.25
N SER A 56 14.72 14.09 -2.92
CA SER A 56 14.35 13.05 -3.88
C SER A 56 13.21 13.49 -4.80
N HIS A 57 12.15 14.06 -4.21
CA HIS A 57 11.03 14.60 -4.97
C HIS A 57 11.43 15.72 -5.93
N LEU A 58 12.30 16.65 -5.50
CA LEU A 58 12.82 17.70 -6.39
C LEU A 58 13.71 17.14 -7.50
N SER A 59 14.46 16.08 -7.24
CA SER A 59 15.28 15.45 -8.27
C SER A 59 14.43 14.86 -9.40
N GLN A 60 13.23 14.37 -9.10
CA GLN A 60 12.26 13.95 -10.12
C GLN A 60 11.74 15.13 -10.99
N LEU A 61 11.91 16.37 -10.53
CA LEU A 61 11.57 17.60 -11.27
C LEU A 61 12.73 18.18 -12.08
N GLY A 62 13.86 17.47 -12.17
CA GLY A 62 15.05 17.90 -12.91
C GLY A 62 16.15 18.53 -12.06
N SER A 63 16.01 18.53 -10.73
CA SER A 63 17.08 18.95 -9.81
C SER A 63 18.12 17.84 -9.64
N ALA A 64 19.12 17.79 -10.54
CA ALA A 64 20.25 16.87 -10.38
C ALA A 64 21.13 17.30 -9.19
N GLY A 65 21.40 16.39 -8.25
CA GLY A 65 22.26 16.67 -7.11
C GLY A 65 22.40 15.47 -6.19
N THR A 66 23.43 15.49 -5.35
CA THR A 66 23.71 14.44 -4.35
C THR A 66 23.00 14.66 -3.02
N ALA A 67 22.24 15.76 -2.89
CA ALA A 67 21.53 16.11 -1.66
C ALA A 67 20.59 14.99 -1.15
N PRO A 68 19.80 14.29 -1.99
CA PRO A 68 18.97 13.17 -1.53
C PRO A 68 19.78 12.08 -0.83
N ILE A 69 20.89 11.65 -1.46
CA ILE A 69 21.79 10.64 -0.91
C ILE A 69 22.43 11.14 0.38
N SER A 70 22.91 12.40 0.40
CA SER A 70 23.57 12.95 1.59
C SER A 70 22.64 12.92 2.81
N PHE A 71 21.40 13.41 2.67
CA PHE A 71 20.43 13.38 3.76
C PHE A 71 20.02 11.95 4.12
N GLN A 72 19.87 11.06 3.14
CA GLN A 72 19.56 9.66 3.39
C GLN A 72 20.68 8.96 4.19
N THR A 73 21.94 9.17 3.83
CA THR A 73 23.10 8.61 4.55
C THR A 73 23.17 9.12 5.98
N GLU A 74 22.95 10.43 6.20
CA GLU A 74 22.90 11.00 7.56
C GLU A 74 21.74 10.42 8.37
N ALA A 75 20.56 10.27 7.77
CA ALA A 75 19.41 9.66 8.44
C ALA A 75 19.69 8.20 8.84
N ILE A 76 20.26 7.40 7.93
CA ILE A 76 20.64 6.00 8.20
C ILE A 76 21.70 5.94 9.31
N SER A 77 22.71 6.83 9.28
CA SER A 77 23.73 6.91 10.33
C SER A 77 23.11 7.15 11.72
N HIS A 78 22.17 8.10 11.82
CA HIS A 78 21.46 8.35 13.07
C HIS A 78 20.55 7.20 13.48
N ILE A 79 19.87 6.54 12.54
CA ILE A 79 19.05 5.35 12.80
C ILE A 79 19.93 4.21 13.34
N SER A 80 21.07 3.94 12.70
CA SER A 80 22.02 2.91 13.13
C SER A 80 22.55 3.19 14.54
N LYS A 81 22.82 4.46 14.86
CA LYS A 81 23.20 4.87 16.21
C LYS A 81 22.07 4.62 17.21
N GLY A 82 20.84 5.03 16.90
CA GLY A 82 19.67 4.80 17.76
C GLY A 82 19.42 3.32 18.03
N ILE A 83 19.57 2.46 17.02
CA ILE A 83 19.47 0.99 17.17
C ILE A 83 20.61 0.43 18.03
N ALA A 84 21.83 0.94 17.89
CA ALA A 84 22.98 0.47 18.67
C ALA A 84 22.94 0.93 20.14
N GLU A 85 22.29 2.05 20.43
CA GLU A 85 22.06 2.56 21.79
C GLU A 85 20.90 1.84 22.49
N MET A 86 19.99 1.22 21.73
CA MET A 86 19.04 0.26 22.28
C MET A 86 19.83 -0.96 22.72
N ASP A 87 19.83 -1.24 24.03
CA ASP A 87 20.36 -2.49 24.61
C ASP A 87 19.40 -3.63 24.26
N ILE A 88 19.26 -3.90 22.96
CA ILE A 88 18.54 -5.05 22.46
C ILE A 88 19.45 -6.21 22.82
N GLY A 89 19.09 -6.98 23.85
CA GLY A 89 19.79 -8.21 24.25
C GLY A 89 19.83 -9.23 23.11
N TRP A 90 20.67 -8.97 22.09
CA TRP A 90 21.01 -9.87 21.02
C TRP A 90 21.85 -10.98 21.63
N ASN A 91 21.19 -11.98 22.22
CA ASN A 91 21.82 -13.29 22.31
C ASN A 91 21.94 -13.81 20.87
N THR A 92 23.11 -13.60 20.28
CA THR A 92 23.52 -13.99 18.92
C THR A 92 23.60 -15.52 18.70
N ASN A 93 22.90 -16.31 19.52
CA ASN A 93 22.87 -17.78 19.47
C ASN A 93 21.47 -18.35 19.19
N ILE A 94 20.51 -17.56 18.70
CA ILE A 94 19.27 -18.11 18.14
C ILE A 94 19.56 -18.42 16.67
N PRO A 95 19.59 -19.70 16.25
CA PRO A 95 19.77 -20.04 14.84
C PRO A 95 18.61 -19.41 14.05
N TYR A 96 18.96 -18.77 12.95
CA TYR A 96 18.02 -18.21 11.99
C TYR A 96 17.08 -19.32 11.50
N ASN A 97 15.87 -19.36 12.04
CA ASN A 97 14.76 -20.16 11.53
C ASN A 97 13.64 -19.19 11.17
N GLU A 98 13.21 -19.21 9.90
CA GLU A 98 12.25 -18.29 9.31
C GLU A 98 10.83 -18.38 9.92
N GLU A 99 10.53 -19.39 10.73
CA GLU A 99 9.16 -19.68 11.20
C GLU A 99 8.82 -19.23 12.65
N GLY A 100 9.72 -18.55 13.38
CA GLY A 100 9.58 -18.44 14.85
C GLY A 100 9.71 -17.06 15.50
N CYS A 101 9.96 -15.99 14.77
CA CYS A 101 10.53 -14.76 15.38
C CYS A 101 9.54 -13.94 16.24
N LEU A 102 8.23 -14.11 16.09
CA LEU A 102 7.24 -13.27 16.75
C LEU A 102 6.77 -13.80 18.12
N ASN A 103 6.93 -15.10 18.40
CA ASN A 103 6.34 -15.73 19.60
C ASN A 103 7.28 -15.75 20.84
N GLN A 104 8.50 -15.21 20.74
CA GLN A 104 9.51 -15.30 21.82
C GLN A 104 10.28 -14.00 22.07
N ILE A 105 9.64 -12.83 21.95
CA ILE A 105 10.25 -11.58 22.41
C ILE A 105 9.76 -11.31 23.83
N GLN A 106 10.51 -11.78 24.84
CA GLN A 106 10.34 -11.30 26.21
C GLN A 106 10.98 -9.89 26.30
N PRO A 107 10.25 -8.85 26.75
CA PRO A 107 10.82 -7.52 26.90
C PRO A 107 11.90 -7.55 27.99
N LEU A 108 13.16 -7.31 27.62
CA LEU A 108 14.19 -6.97 28.61
C LEU A 108 14.03 -5.47 28.93
N ALA A 109 13.87 -5.15 30.21
CA ALA A 109 13.25 -3.93 30.71
C ALA A 109 14.10 -2.63 30.61
N THR A 110 14.92 -2.40 29.59
CA THR A 110 15.84 -1.23 29.60
C THR A 110 15.95 -0.38 28.33
N SER A 111 15.49 -0.81 27.14
CA SER A 111 15.50 0.08 25.95
C SER A 111 14.14 0.18 25.31
N THR A 112 13.57 1.39 25.26
CA THR A 112 12.30 1.68 24.60
C THR A 112 12.52 2.08 23.14
N VAL A 113 11.69 1.59 22.23
CA VAL A 113 11.72 2.02 20.82
C VAL A 113 11.13 3.43 20.72
N GLU A 114 11.95 4.41 20.30
CA GLU A 114 11.48 5.79 20.14
C GLU A 114 10.59 5.96 18.89
N ASP A 115 9.60 6.85 18.97
CA ASP A 115 8.66 7.13 17.87
C ASP A 115 9.36 7.68 16.63
N ASP A 116 10.37 8.52 16.83
CA ASP A 116 11.10 9.17 15.75
C ASP A 116 11.99 8.19 14.97
N LEU A 117 12.49 7.14 15.63
CA LEU A 117 13.19 6.04 14.99
C LEU A 117 12.26 5.30 14.00
N LEU A 118 11.08 4.87 14.46
CA LEU A 118 10.12 4.17 13.60
C LEU A 118 9.63 5.07 12.46
N ILE A 119 9.23 6.31 12.76
CA ILE A 119 8.78 7.26 11.73
C ILE A 119 9.91 7.50 10.72
N GLY A 120 11.17 7.66 11.15
CA GLY A 120 12.32 7.82 10.27
C GLY A 120 12.52 6.65 9.32
N ILE A 121 12.51 5.42 9.85
CA ILE A 121 12.65 4.19 9.04
C ILE A 121 11.52 4.07 8.03
N ILE A 122 10.28 4.32 8.44
CA ILE A 122 9.09 4.31 7.58
C ILE A 122 9.24 5.33 6.45
N LEU A 123 9.59 6.58 6.79
CA LEU A 123 9.76 7.66 5.82
C LEU A 123 10.83 7.31 4.78
N LEU A 124 11.98 6.80 5.20
CA LEU A 124 13.05 6.41 4.28
C LEU A 124 12.67 5.20 3.42
N GLY A 125 12.08 4.18 4.03
CA GLY A 125 11.71 2.95 3.34
C GLY A 125 10.61 3.15 2.30
N MET A 126 9.58 3.93 2.63
CA MET A 126 8.47 4.24 1.71
C MET A 126 8.85 5.13 0.53
N THR A 127 9.97 5.85 0.63
CA THR A 127 10.37 6.86 -0.38
C THR A 127 11.74 6.58 -1.00
N SER A 128 12.35 5.43 -0.72
CA SER A 128 13.65 5.08 -1.27
C SER A 128 13.65 5.06 -2.80
N SER A 129 12.54 4.62 -3.37
CA SER A 129 12.23 4.58 -4.80
C SER A 129 12.18 5.94 -5.48
N TRP A 130 11.99 7.03 -4.72
CA TRP A 130 11.82 8.37 -5.26
C TRP A 130 13.12 8.96 -5.83
N TYR A 131 14.27 8.49 -5.33
CA TYR A 131 15.57 8.87 -5.85
C TYR A 131 16.18 7.77 -6.71
N ASP A 132 16.19 6.54 -6.20
CA ASP A 132 16.70 5.37 -6.90
C ASP A 132 15.56 4.37 -7.11
N PRO A 133 15.05 4.21 -8.34
CA PRO A 133 13.96 3.29 -8.58
C PRO A 133 14.28 1.83 -8.27
N SER A 134 15.55 1.43 -8.24
CA SER A 134 15.95 0.07 -7.86
C SER A 134 15.86 -0.18 -6.34
N SER A 135 15.75 0.88 -5.55
CA SER A 135 15.65 0.81 -4.09
C SER A 135 14.18 0.68 -3.66
N LEU A 136 13.73 -0.55 -3.44
CA LEU A 136 12.34 -0.90 -3.08
C LEU A 136 12.04 -0.76 -1.58
N GLY A 137 12.99 -0.35 -0.76
CA GLY A 137 12.75 -0.11 0.67
C GLY A 137 12.59 -1.38 1.54
N LEU A 138 12.59 -2.57 0.96
CA LEU A 138 12.28 -3.84 1.66
C LEU A 138 13.22 -4.14 2.84
N PHE A 139 14.51 -3.79 2.73
CA PHE A 139 15.44 -3.96 3.86
C PHE A 139 15.05 -3.11 5.08
N HIS A 140 14.52 -1.90 4.86
CA HIS A 140 14.03 -1.05 5.94
C HIS A 140 12.76 -1.66 6.56
N LEU A 141 11.88 -2.26 5.75
CA LEU A 141 10.66 -2.91 6.23
C LEU A 141 10.96 -4.08 7.18
N HIS A 142 11.91 -4.93 6.82
CA HIS A 142 12.29 -6.07 7.68
C HIS A 142 12.77 -5.61 9.07
N GLY A 143 13.60 -4.56 9.12
CA GLY A 143 14.00 -3.95 10.39
C GLY A 143 12.84 -3.30 11.12
N ALA A 144 11.98 -2.58 10.39
CA ALA A 144 10.81 -1.90 10.93
C ALA A 144 9.83 -2.88 11.59
N ARG A 145 9.53 -4.04 10.98
CA ARG A 145 8.66 -5.07 11.57
C ARG A 145 9.10 -5.48 12.98
N ARG A 146 10.39 -5.72 13.16
CA ARG A 146 10.96 -6.13 14.45
C ARG A 146 10.84 -5.02 15.50
N LEU A 147 11.25 -3.81 15.15
CA LEU A 147 11.15 -2.65 16.04
C LEU A 147 9.70 -2.31 16.36
N PHE A 148 8.80 -2.46 15.39
CA PHE A 148 7.38 -2.22 15.56
C PHE A 148 6.73 -3.25 16.48
N ALA A 149 7.09 -4.53 16.38
CA ALA A 149 6.62 -5.57 17.31
C ALA A 149 7.04 -5.28 18.77
N ILE A 150 8.30 -4.86 18.97
CA ILE A 150 8.80 -4.43 20.29
C ILE A 150 8.01 -3.21 20.77
N TRP A 151 7.86 -2.18 19.92
CA TRP A 151 7.14 -0.95 20.23
C TRP A 151 5.67 -1.19 20.60
N ILE A 152 4.98 -2.12 19.92
CA ILE A 152 3.61 -2.54 20.26
C ILE A 152 3.56 -3.13 21.67
N ALA A 153 4.48 -4.03 21.98
CA ALA A 153 4.53 -4.72 23.27
C ALA A 153 4.86 -3.77 24.42
N GLU A 154 5.81 -2.85 24.23
CA GLU A 154 6.21 -1.85 25.23
C GLU A 154 5.07 -0.89 25.60
N ARG A 155 4.20 -0.59 24.63
CA ARG A 155 3.08 0.34 24.79
C ARG A 155 1.76 -0.33 25.14
N ASP A 156 1.77 -1.66 25.35
CA ASP A 156 0.59 -2.46 25.65
C ASP A 156 -0.57 -2.23 24.65
N LEU A 157 -0.21 -2.05 23.37
CA LEU A 157 -1.20 -1.74 22.31
C LEU A 157 -2.02 -2.96 21.91
N THR A 158 -1.82 -4.11 22.55
CA THR A 158 -2.62 -5.32 22.31
C THR A 158 -3.95 -5.31 23.08
N GLN A 159 -4.08 -4.48 24.11
CA GLN A 159 -5.31 -4.30 24.88
C GLN A 159 -5.84 -2.86 24.81
N MET A 160 -5.93 -2.29 23.59
CA MET A 160 -6.35 -0.90 23.41
C MET A 160 -7.74 -0.61 24.01
N GLN A 161 -7.79 0.28 25.00
CA GLN A 161 -8.96 1.10 25.28
C GLN A 161 -8.79 2.43 24.53
N LEU A 162 -9.68 2.73 23.59
CA LEU A 162 -9.72 3.94 22.77
C LEU A 162 -9.39 5.27 23.50
N PRO A 163 -8.80 6.30 22.85
CA PRO A 163 -8.02 6.31 21.60
C PRO A 163 -6.52 6.51 21.85
N THR A 164 -5.71 5.77 21.10
CA THR A 164 -4.26 5.99 20.93
C THR A 164 -3.95 7.43 20.51
N CYS A 165 -2.79 7.92 20.92
CA CYS A 165 -2.35 9.27 20.57
C CYS A 165 -2.11 9.38 19.04
N CYS A 166 -2.16 10.60 18.49
CA CYS A 166 -2.02 10.81 17.05
C CYS A 166 -0.72 10.24 16.45
N THR A 167 0.36 10.17 17.24
CA THR A 167 1.64 9.60 16.82
C THR A 167 1.54 8.09 16.62
N GLU A 168 0.93 7.36 17.55
CA GLU A 168 0.72 5.92 17.43
C GLU A 168 -0.09 5.58 16.19
N ARG A 169 -1.18 6.32 15.98
CA ARG A 169 -2.02 6.14 14.80
C ARG A 169 -1.26 6.41 13.50
N LEU A 170 -0.39 7.43 13.48
CA LEU A 170 0.48 7.69 12.33
C LEU A 170 1.41 6.49 12.05
N ILE A 171 2.07 5.96 13.08
CA ILE A 171 3.00 4.82 12.93
C ILE A 171 2.25 3.58 12.45
N ILE A 172 1.16 3.20 13.14
CA ILE A 172 0.34 2.02 12.81
C ILE A 172 -0.19 2.12 11.38
N SER A 173 -0.83 3.25 11.02
CA SER A 173 -1.38 3.43 9.67
C SER A 173 -0.31 3.39 8.58
N SER A 174 0.88 3.93 8.87
CA SER A 174 1.98 3.91 7.89
C SER A 174 2.56 2.51 7.71
N MET A 175 2.67 1.72 8.80
CA MET A 175 3.06 0.31 8.71
C MET A 175 2.05 -0.50 7.90
N VAL A 176 0.75 -0.34 8.16
CA VAL A 176 -0.32 -1.02 7.39
C VAL A 176 -0.21 -0.70 5.89
N TYR A 177 -0.06 0.59 5.54
CA TYR A 177 0.09 0.97 4.13
C TYR A 177 1.37 0.41 3.50
N TRP A 178 2.49 0.43 4.24
CA TRP A 178 3.75 -0.14 3.78
C TRP A 178 3.64 -1.64 3.54
N GLU A 179 2.87 -2.37 4.36
CA GLU A 179 2.62 -3.80 4.17
C GLU A 179 1.81 -4.11 2.91
N VAL A 180 0.79 -3.30 2.60
CA VAL A 180 0.07 -3.43 1.31
C VAL A 180 1.02 -3.27 0.14
N MET A 181 1.86 -2.22 0.21
CA MET A 181 2.86 -1.90 -0.79
C MET A 181 3.90 -3.04 -0.93
N ALA A 182 4.40 -3.58 0.18
CA ALA A 182 5.37 -4.67 0.19
C ALA A 182 4.79 -5.98 -0.35
N ALA A 183 3.55 -6.31 0.01
CA ALA A 183 2.84 -7.48 -0.52
C ALA A 183 2.78 -7.48 -2.05
N CYS A 184 2.72 -6.29 -2.67
CA CYS A 184 2.76 -6.17 -4.12
C CYS A 184 4.12 -6.59 -4.70
N LEU A 185 5.22 -6.41 -3.95
CA LEU A 185 6.59 -6.51 -4.45
C LEU A 185 7.32 -7.79 -4.12
N MET A 186 7.07 -8.36 -2.94
CA MET A 186 7.80 -9.51 -2.43
C MET A 186 6.89 -10.67 -2.08
N ASP A 187 7.38 -11.88 -2.31
CA ASP A 187 6.74 -13.11 -1.86
C ASP A 187 7.01 -13.23 -0.35
N GLN A 188 5.97 -13.51 0.44
CA GLN A 188 6.05 -13.58 1.91
C GLN A 188 4.91 -14.43 2.46
N HIS A 189 5.02 -14.94 3.68
CA HIS A 189 3.94 -15.75 4.27
C HIS A 189 2.85 -14.87 4.86
N LEU A 190 1.61 -15.38 4.93
CA LEU A 190 0.51 -14.65 5.58
C LEU A 190 0.81 -14.39 7.06
N ASP A 191 1.51 -15.31 7.72
CA ASP A 191 1.90 -15.21 9.13
C ASP A 191 2.86 -14.04 9.39
N ASP A 192 3.62 -13.60 8.38
CA ASP A 192 4.48 -12.41 8.49
C ASP A 192 3.68 -11.12 8.71
N LEU A 193 2.37 -11.12 8.40
CA LEU A 193 1.46 -9.99 8.59
C LEU A 193 0.57 -10.13 9.84
N SER A 194 0.68 -11.24 10.59
CA SER A 194 -0.16 -11.52 11.77
C SER A 194 -0.09 -10.43 12.85
N TYR A 195 1.03 -9.71 12.94
CA TYR A 195 1.19 -8.59 13.86
C TYR A 195 0.22 -7.42 13.58
N LEU A 196 -0.42 -7.37 12.41
CA LEU A 196 -1.43 -6.38 12.07
C LEU A 196 -2.83 -6.72 12.62
N ASP A 197 -3.07 -7.97 13.00
CA ASP A 197 -4.42 -8.48 13.31
C ASP A 197 -5.03 -7.77 14.52
N VAL A 198 -4.17 -7.44 15.48
CA VAL A 198 -4.53 -6.65 16.64
C VAL A 198 -5.15 -5.29 16.28
N PHE A 199 -4.80 -4.72 15.12
CA PHE A 199 -5.37 -3.45 14.64
C PHE A 199 -6.63 -3.63 13.79
N GLY A 200 -6.84 -4.83 13.24
CA GLY A 200 -8.07 -5.20 12.54
C GLY A 200 -9.25 -5.37 13.49
N ASP A 201 -9.00 -5.92 14.68
CA ASP A 201 -10.04 -6.21 15.69
C ASP A 201 -10.41 -5.01 16.58
N GLN A 202 -10.02 -3.80 16.16
CA GLN A 202 -10.24 -2.58 16.95
C GLN A 202 -11.70 -2.11 16.90
N PRO A 203 -12.21 -1.42 17.94
CA PRO A 203 -13.59 -0.94 17.92
C PRO A 203 -13.77 0.16 16.87
N ARG A 204 -14.99 0.25 16.32
CA ARG A 204 -15.35 1.13 15.18
C ARG A 204 -14.86 2.58 15.26
N VAL A 205 -14.82 3.14 16.47
CA VAL A 205 -14.35 4.53 16.70
C VAL A 205 -12.88 4.71 16.29
N PHE A 206 -12.06 3.65 16.35
CA PHE A 206 -10.65 3.69 15.95
C PHE A 206 -10.49 4.03 14.46
N PHE A 207 -11.30 3.40 13.61
CA PHE A 207 -11.28 3.60 12.16
C PHE A 207 -11.93 4.91 11.70
N SER A 208 -12.62 5.60 12.61
CA SER A 208 -13.29 6.88 12.30
C SER A 208 -12.32 8.06 12.20
N TYR A 209 -11.04 7.87 12.54
CA TYR A 209 -10.02 8.91 12.46
C TYR A 209 -9.18 8.81 11.19
N PRO A 210 -9.21 9.82 10.30
CA PRO A 210 -8.41 9.81 9.08
C PRO A 210 -6.90 9.78 9.33
N CYS A 211 -6.21 8.86 8.65
CA CYS A 211 -4.77 8.75 8.65
C CYS A 211 -4.19 9.11 7.27
N PRO A 212 -2.97 9.69 7.19
CA PRO A 212 -2.42 10.18 5.93
C PRO A 212 -2.45 9.15 4.79
N TRP A 213 -1.97 7.93 5.04
CA TRP A 213 -1.82 6.89 4.01
C TRP A 213 -2.98 5.93 3.88
N THR A 214 -3.83 5.81 4.91
CA THR A 214 -4.94 4.84 4.91
C THR A 214 -6.32 5.50 4.84
N GLY A 215 -6.39 6.83 4.98
CA GLY A 215 -7.66 7.52 5.16
C GLY A 215 -8.41 6.94 6.35
N VAL A 216 -9.65 6.50 6.13
CA VAL A 216 -10.47 5.74 7.11
C VAL A 216 -10.58 4.25 6.74
N GLY A 217 -9.76 3.78 5.80
CA GLY A 217 -9.79 2.41 5.27
C GLY A 217 -8.68 1.51 5.81
N MET A 218 -8.20 1.75 7.04
CA MET A 218 -7.09 0.97 7.60
C MET A 218 -7.42 -0.52 7.68
N GLU A 219 -8.59 -0.88 8.20
CA GLU A 219 -9.06 -2.28 8.27
C GLU A 219 -9.10 -2.93 6.88
N ALA A 220 -9.64 -2.21 5.89
CA ALA A 220 -9.69 -2.67 4.50
C ALA A 220 -8.29 -2.89 3.90
N LEU A 221 -7.32 -2.07 4.29
CA LEU A 221 -5.93 -2.19 3.84
C LEU A 221 -5.19 -3.33 4.54
N ILE A 222 -5.50 -3.66 5.79
CA ILE A 222 -4.98 -4.88 6.46
C ILE A 222 -5.41 -6.12 5.67
N TYR A 223 -6.71 -6.23 5.35
CA TYR A 223 -7.21 -7.30 4.50
C TYR A 223 -6.58 -7.29 3.11
N LEU A 224 -6.43 -6.11 2.49
CA LEU A 224 -5.81 -5.99 1.18
C LEU A 224 -4.36 -6.49 1.17
N ALA A 225 -3.56 -6.17 2.21
CA ALA A 225 -2.19 -6.66 2.32
C ALA A 225 -2.15 -8.19 2.34
N LYS A 226 -3.00 -8.83 3.17
CA LYS A 226 -3.13 -10.30 3.22
C LYS A 226 -3.60 -10.88 1.89
N CYS A 227 -4.59 -10.25 1.24
CA CYS A 227 -5.10 -10.70 -0.06
C CYS A 227 -4.02 -10.67 -1.13
N ILE A 228 -3.29 -9.56 -1.26
CA ILE A 228 -2.23 -9.44 -2.26
C ILE A 228 -1.11 -10.43 -1.99
N THR A 229 -0.71 -10.65 -0.72
CA THR A 229 0.28 -11.68 -0.35
C THR A 229 -0.18 -13.06 -0.83
N LEU A 230 -1.42 -13.46 -0.53
CA LEU A 230 -1.97 -14.75 -0.94
C LEU A 230 -2.05 -14.88 -2.48
N VAL A 231 -2.52 -13.82 -3.15
CA VAL A 231 -2.61 -13.75 -4.61
C VAL A 231 -1.22 -13.92 -5.23
N ARG A 232 -0.25 -13.13 -4.78
CA ARG A 232 1.11 -13.13 -5.31
C ARG A 232 1.78 -14.50 -5.15
N ASN A 233 1.68 -15.11 -3.97
CA ASN A 233 2.24 -16.44 -3.73
C ASN A 233 1.61 -17.50 -4.64
N ASN A 234 0.29 -17.52 -4.76
CA ASN A 234 -0.40 -18.45 -5.65
C ASN A 234 0.05 -18.27 -7.11
N ARG A 235 0.24 -17.02 -7.55
CA ARG A 235 0.72 -16.72 -8.90
C ARG A 235 2.19 -17.13 -9.12
N SER A 236 3.05 -16.91 -8.13
CA SER A 236 4.45 -17.36 -8.14
C SER A 236 4.55 -18.89 -8.30
N ILE A 237 3.70 -19.63 -7.57
CA ILE A 237 3.59 -21.09 -7.69
C ILE A 237 3.09 -21.48 -9.09
N GLN A 238 2.01 -20.86 -9.58
CA GLN A 238 1.45 -21.17 -10.90
C GLN A 238 2.46 -20.94 -12.03
N ARG A 239 3.29 -19.91 -11.93
CA ARG A 239 4.36 -19.63 -12.90
C ARG A 239 5.41 -20.73 -12.93
N THR A 240 5.80 -21.25 -11.76
CA THR A 240 6.75 -22.36 -11.65
C THR A 240 6.14 -23.68 -12.13
N VAL A 241 4.86 -23.94 -11.81
CA VAL A 241 4.18 -25.22 -12.06
C VAL A 241 3.63 -25.35 -13.48
N CYS A 242 3.29 -24.27 -14.19
CA CYS A 242 2.88 -24.35 -15.60
C CYS A 242 3.96 -24.94 -16.53
N ALA A 243 5.21 -25.08 -16.06
CA ALA A 243 6.26 -25.84 -16.73
C ALA A 243 6.12 -27.38 -16.59
N ALA A 244 5.25 -27.88 -15.68
CA ALA A 244 5.18 -29.29 -15.25
C ALA A 244 3.79 -29.95 -15.38
N GLY A 245 2.71 -29.23 -15.71
CA GLY A 245 1.36 -29.78 -15.96
C GLY A 245 0.23 -29.09 -15.18
N PRO A 246 -1.05 -29.46 -15.39
CA PRO A 246 -2.19 -28.82 -14.71
C PRO A 246 -2.21 -29.19 -13.22
N SER A 247 -2.07 -28.18 -12.36
CA SER A 247 -2.17 -28.33 -10.90
C SER A 247 -3.57 -27.94 -10.43
N SER A 248 -4.22 -28.85 -9.68
CA SER A 248 -5.32 -28.48 -8.79
C SER A 248 -4.78 -27.53 -7.72
N LYS A 249 -5.47 -26.42 -7.45
CA LYS A 249 -5.09 -25.49 -6.38
C LYS A 249 -5.11 -26.22 -5.03
N ASP A 250 -4.16 -25.89 -4.17
CA ASP A 250 -4.09 -26.41 -2.82
C ASP A 250 -5.38 -26.03 -2.05
N PRO A 251 -6.14 -27.02 -1.51
CA PRO A 251 -7.35 -26.74 -0.74
C PRO A 251 -7.09 -25.83 0.48
N ALA A 252 -5.89 -25.87 1.08
CA ALA A 252 -5.54 -25.01 2.20
C ALA A 252 -5.48 -23.52 1.79
N VAL A 253 -4.94 -23.24 0.61
CA VAL A 253 -4.86 -21.87 0.05
C VAL A 253 -6.26 -21.34 -0.28
N LEU A 254 -7.14 -22.20 -0.79
CA LEU A 254 -8.53 -21.82 -1.06
C LEU A 254 -9.32 -21.55 0.23
N GLU A 255 -9.05 -22.30 1.30
CA GLU A 255 -9.63 -22.04 2.62
C GLU A 255 -9.16 -20.70 3.19
N GLN A 256 -7.87 -20.39 3.10
CA GLN A 256 -7.34 -19.07 3.48
C GLN A 256 -8.02 -17.93 2.70
N ALA A 257 -8.19 -18.10 1.39
CA ALA A 257 -8.90 -17.13 0.56
C ALA A 257 -10.38 -16.98 0.97
N SER A 258 -11.01 -18.08 1.38
CA SER A 258 -12.40 -18.10 1.89
C SER A 258 -12.54 -17.37 3.23
N ILE A 259 -11.58 -17.52 4.14
CA ILE A 259 -11.55 -16.79 5.42
C ILE A 259 -11.39 -15.29 5.17
N LEU A 260 -10.47 -14.89 4.28
CA LEU A 260 -10.23 -13.49 3.96
C LEU A 260 -11.48 -12.85 3.34
N ILE A 261 -12.16 -13.51 2.40
CA ILE A 261 -13.34 -12.91 1.76
C ILE A 261 -14.51 -12.75 2.75
N LEU A 262 -14.67 -13.66 3.71
CA LEU A 262 -15.66 -13.52 4.78
C LEU A 262 -15.38 -12.29 5.65
N GLY A 263 -14.14 -12.13 6.13
CA GLY A 263 -13.75 -10.94 6.91
C GLY A 263 -13.94 -9.63 6.15
N ILE A 264 -13.60 -9.60 4.86
CA ILE A 264 -13.81 -8.44 3.99
C ILE A 264 -15.30 -8.07 3.84
N ASN A 265 -16.17 -9.08 3.80
CA ASN A 265 -17.62 -8.87 3.68
C ASN A 265 -18.24 -8.38 4.99
N ASP A 266 -17.75 -8.87 6.13
CA ASP A 266 -18.27 -8.53 7.46
C ASP A 266 -17.80 -7.14 7.93
N MET A 267 -16.62 -6.69 7.47
CA MET A 267 -16.05 -5.38 7.77
C MET A 267 -17.00 -4.21 7.48
N GLN A 268 -17.05 -3.26 8.42
CA GLN A 268 -17.88 -2.07 8.37
C GLN A 268 -17.06 -0.80 8.19
N ILE A 269 -17.29 -0.10 7.08
CA ILE A 269 -16.66 1.19 6.82
C ILE A 269 -17.39 2.28 7.61
N PRO A 270 -16.68 3.17 8.33
CA PRO A 270 -17.30 4.31 9.01
C PRO A 270 -18.12 5.17 8.05
N SER A 271 -19.33 5.52 8.45
CA SER A 271 -20.19 6.43 7.69
C SER A 271 -19.65 7.86 7.75
N VAL A 272 -20.03 8.69 6.79
CA VAL A 272 -19.62 10.11 6.73
C VAL A 272 -19.82 10.86 8.06
N ALA A 273 -20.90 10.55 8.80
CA ALA A 273 -21.21 11.21 10.07
C ALA A 273 -20.31 10.77 11.24
N GLU A 274 -19.67 9.61 11.14
CA GLU A 274 -18.75 9.08 12.15
C GLU A 274 -17.32 9.55 11.92
N ILE A 275 -16.96 9.83 10.66
CA ILE A 275 -15.62 10.24 10.27
C ILE A 275 -15.28 11.59 10.89
N GLN A 276 -14.17 11.64 11.61
CA GLN A 276 -13.64 12.87 12.17
C GLN A 276 -13.22 13.82 11.05
N GLU A 277 -13.72 15.06 11.11
CA GLU A 277 -13.38 16.10 10.14
C GLU A 277 -11.88 16.38 10.13
N THR A 278 -11.30 16.34 8.93
CA THR A 278 -9.87 16.64 8.71
C THR A 278 -9.61 18.13 8.69
N GLY A 279 -10.61 18.97 8.38
CA GLY A 279 -10.44 20.40 8.11
C GLY A 279 -9.85 20.71 6.72
N ASP A 280 -9.69 19.70 5.86
CA ASP A 280 -9.28 19.87 4.47
C ASP A 280 -10.51 19.96 3.55
N VAL A 281 -10.76 21.15 3.01
CA VAL A 281 -11.89 21.40 2.11
C VAL A 281 -11.82 20.60 0.81
N SER A 282 -10.63 20.20 0.37
CA SER A 282 -10.45 19.38 -0.82
C SER A 282 -10.62 17.88 -0.53
N THR A 283 -10.55 17.46 0.74
CA THR A 283 -10.81 16.08 1.17
C THR A 283 -11.85 16.04 2.30
N PRO A 284 -13.13 16.32 1.98
CA PRO A 284 -14.24 16.08 2.91
C PRO A 284 -14.38 14.59 3.25
N ALA A 285 -15.00 14.29 4.39
CA ALA A 285 -15.17 12.94 4.94
C ALA A 285 -15.70 11.91 3.91
N HIS A 286 -16.67 12.31 3.08
CA HIS A 286 -17.25 11.42 2.08
C HIS A 286 -16.27 11.01 0.95
N HIS A 287 -15.17 11.74 0.71
CA HIS A 287 -14.10 11.26 -0.19
C HIS A 287 -13.32 10.11 0.46
N LEU A 288 -13.07 10.20 1.76
CA LEU A 288 -12.34 9.18 2.53
C LEU A 288 -13.17 7.90 2.68
N GLU A 289 -14.48 8.02 2.93
CA GLU A 289 -15.43 6.89 2.93
C GLU A 289 -15.40 6.15 1.58
N LYS A 290 -15.52 6.88 0.46
CA LYS A 290 -15.42 6.30 -0.89
C LYS A 290 -14.09 5.59 -1.13
N MET A 291 -12.98 6.16 -0.66
CA MET A 291 -11.66 5.50 -0.77
C MET A 291 -11.58 4.21 0.05
N ALA A 292 -12.09 4.20 1.28
CA ALA A 292 -12.17 2.99 2.08
C ALA A 292 -13.02 1.90 1.38
N GLN A 293 -14.13 2.30 0.74
CA GLN A 293 -14.94 1.39 -0.08
C GLN A 293 -14.15 0.85 -1.27
N CYS A 294 -13.38 1.68 -1.96
CA CYS A 294 -12.50 1.24 -3.04
C CYS A 294 -11.47 0.21 -2.53
N HIS A 295 -10.78 0.44 -1.41
CA HIS A 295 -9.81 -0.52 -0.86
C HIS A 295 -10.47 -1.87 -0.55
N ARG A 296 -11.66 -1.88 0.07
CA ARG A 296 -12.42 -3.10 0.33
C ARG A 296 -12.74 -3.86 -0.96
N LEU A 297 -13.29 -3.15 -1.96
CA LEU A 297 -13.67 -3.75 -3.24
C LEU A 297 -12.45 -4.22 -4.05
N VAL A 298 -11.30 -3.56 -3.93
CA VAL A 298 -10.04 -4.00 -4.54
C VAL A 298 -9.57 -5.31 -3.91
N ALA A 299 -9.64 -5.46 -2.58
CA ALA A 299 -9.30 -6.73 -1.93
C ALA A 299 -10.18 -7.89 -2.45
N GLN A 300 -11.49 -7.65 -2.58
CA GLN A 300 -12.41 -8.61 -3.21
C GLN A 300 -12.04 -8.90 -4.67
N LEU A 301 -11.74 -7.86 -5.47
CA LEU A 301 -11.39 -8.00 -6.88
C LEU A 301 -10.16 -8.89 -7.07
N GLU A 302 -9.10 -8.65 -6.29
CA GLU A 302 -7.84 -9.39 -6.39
C GLU A 302 -8.02 -10.88 -6.01
N LEU A 303 -8.79 -11.15 -4.95
CA LEU A 303 -9.16 -12.51 -4.57
C LEU A 303 -10.01 -13.18 -5.64
N TYR A 304 -11.10 -12.54 -6.10
CA TYR A 304 -12.00 -13.15 -7.08
C TYR A 304 -11.30 -13.42 -8.41
N ARG A 305 -10.40 -12.55 -8.84
CA ARG A 305 -9.59 -12.77 -10.05
C ARG A 305 -8.71 -14.01 -9.93
N THR A 306 -8.17 -14.28 -8.74
CA THR A 306 -7.21 -15.37 -8.51
C THR A 306 -7.88 -16.67 -8.10
N PHE A 307 -9.02 -16.59 -7.41
CA PHE A 307 -9.80 -17.70 -6.87
C PHE A 307 -11.27 -17.62 -7.36
N PRO A 308 -11.54 -18.02 -8.62
CA PRO A 308 -12.90 -18.06 -9.17
C PRO A 308 -13.89 -18.89 -8.34
N GLU A 309 -13.38 -19.90 -7.63
CA GLU A 309 -14.13 -20.79 -6.76
C GLU A 309 -14.91 -20.03 -5.69
N LEU A 310 -14.40 -18.88 -5.23
CA LEU A 310 -15.06 -18.03 -4.24
C LEU A 310 -16.37 -17.40 -4.76
N MET A 311 -16.54 -17.27 -6.08
CA MET A 311 -17.75 -16.70 -6.68
C MET A 311 -18.76 -17.77 -7.11
N CYS A 312 -18.35 -19.03 -7.22
CA CYS A 312 -19.13 -20.10 -7.84
C CYS A 312 -19.66 -21.14 -6.83
N ARG A 313 -19.64 -20.84 -5.52
CA ARG A 313 -19.95 -21.80 -4.43
C ARG A 313 -21.33 -22.49 -4.54
N ASP A 314 -22.30 -21.88 -5.24
CA ASP A 314 -23.70 -22.34 -5.29
C ASP A 314 -24.27 -22.59 -6.72
N ALA A 315 -23.44 -22.59 -7.77
CA ALA A 315 -23.95 -22.60 -9.16
C ALA A 315 -23.83 -23.98 -9.88
N PRO A 316 -24.85 -24.47 -10.61
CA PRO A 316 -24.78 -25.74 -11.37
C PRO A 316 -23.80 -25.68 -12.57
N ALA A 317 -22.99 -26.73 -12.80
CA ALA A 317 -21.90 -26.98 -13.79
C ALA A 317 -21.96 -26.29 -15.18
N GLU A 318 -20.89 -26.07 -15.96
CA GLU A 318 -19.41 -25.98 -15.81
C GLU A 318 -18.81 -25.11 -16.96
N LEU A 319 -19.54 -24.85 -18.06
CA LEU A 319 -19.07 -24.03 -19.19
C LEU A 319 -19.51 -22.54 -19.15
N ASP A 320 -20.64 -22.21 -18.51
CA ASP A 320 -21.10 -20.82 -18.37
C ASP A 320 -20.37 -20.05 -17.25
N HIS A 321 -19.65 -20.78 -16.38
CA HIS A 321 -19.02 -20.23 -15.17
C HIS A 321 -17.86 -19.28 -15.45
N LEU A 322 -17.03 -19.56 -16.47
CA LEU A 322 -15.88 -18.72 -16.81
C LEU A 322 -16.30 -17.38 -17.41
N CYS A 323 -17.33 -17.39 -18.26
CA CYS A 323 -17.93 -16.18 -18.83
C CYS A 323 -18.59 -15.33 -17.73
N GLN A 324 -19.38 -15.98 -16.86
CA GLN A 324 -20.02 -15.33 -15.72
C GLN A 324 -18.99 -14.77 -14.72
N HIS A 325 -17.92 -15.50 -14.43
CA HIS A 325 -16.83 -15.06 -13.56
C HIS A 325 -16.15 -13.80 -14.11
N SER A 326 -15.74 -13.83 -15.38
CA SER A 326 -15.11 -12.70 -16.06
C SER A 326 -16.02 -11.47 -16.07
N GLN A 327 -17.33 -11.67 -16.27
CA GLN A 327 -18.32 -10.60 -16.20
C GLN A 327 -18.47 -10.02 -14.79
N ARG A 328 -18.45 -10.85 -13.74
CA ARG A 328 -18.53 -10.39 -12.34
C ARG A 328 -17.28 -9.63 -11.91
N VAL A 329 -16.09 -10.11 -12.30
CA VAL A 329 -14.81 -9.41 -12.09
C VAL A 329 -14.84 -8.03 -12.76
N LEU A 330 -15.28 -7.97 -14.02
CA LEU A 330 -15.40 -6.69 -14.73
C LEU A 330 -16.42 -5.77 -14.06
N ALA A 331 -17.59 -6.27 -13.66
CA ALA A 331 -18.61 -5.49 -12.99
C ALA A 331 -18.09 -4.88 -11.69
N LEU A 332 -17.31 -5.65 -10.91
CA LEU A 332 -16.67 -5.16 -9.69
C LEU A 332 -15.62 -4.08 -10.00
N ALA A 333 -14.80 -4.28 -11.04
CA ALA A 333 -13.84 -3.27 -11.48
C ALA A 333 -14.53 -1.96 -11.92
N ILE A 334 -15.61 -2.04 -12.68
CA ILE A 334 -16.41 -0.87 -13.08
C ILE A 334 -17.00 -0.17 -11.85
N LYS A 335 -17.57 -0.93 -10.89
CA LYS A 335 -18.09 -0.37 -9.63
C LYS A 335 -17.03 0.41 -8.86
N ILE A 336 -15.80 -0.11 -8.78
CA ILE A 336 -14.67 0.61 -8.17
C ILE A 336 -14.43 1.92 -8.92
N LEU A 337 -14.35 1.88 -10.25
CA LEU A 337 -14.10 3.06 -11.07
C LEU A 337 -15.23 4.09 -10.99
N GLU A 338 -16.49 3.67 -10.89
CA GLU A 338 -17.65 4.56 -10.65
C GLU A 338 -17.53 5.30 -9.31
N ILE A 339 -17.13 4.61 -8.24
CA ILE A 339 -16.88 5.24 -6.94
C ILE A 339 -15.75 6.27 -7.05
N THR A 340 -14.63 5.93 -7.71
CA THR A 340 -13.53 6.89 -7.91
C THR A 340 -13.93 8.09 -8.78
N LYS A 341 -14.85 7.90 -9.72
CA LYS A 341 -15.36 8.96 -10.61
C LYS A 341 -16.19 9.99 -9.84
N ALA A 342 -16.82 9.57 -8.74
CA ALA A 342 -17.51 10.45 -7.81
C ALA A 342 -16.57 11.20 -6.85
N ILE A 343 -15.24 10.99 -6.93
CA ILE A 343 -14.23 11.75 -6.21
C ILE A 343 -13.61 12.77 -7.18
N PRO A 344 -13.70 14.09 -6.90
CA PRO A 344 -13.07 15.15 -7.68
C PRO A 344 -11.57 14.95 -7.90
N GLN A 345 -11.06 15.46 -9.02
CA GLN A 345 -9.64 15.31 -9.39
C GLN A 345 -8.68 16.11 -8.51
N ASP A 346 -9.17 17.18 -7.87
CA ASP A 346 -8.45 18.03 -6.93
C ASP A 346 -8.49 17.52 -5.49
N SER A 347 -9.17 16.39 -5.24
CA SER A 347 -9.16 15.73 -3.93
C SER A 347 -7.76 15.24 -3.57
N HIS A 348 -7.30 15.51 -2.35
CA HIS A 348 -5.98 15.05 -1.89
C HIS A 348 -5.92 13.54 -1.66
N THR A 349 -7.06 12.83 -1.69
CA THR A 349 -7.10 11.35 -1.75
C THR A 349 -6.32 10.78 -2.93
N VAL A 350 -5.93 11.59 -3.91
CA VAL A 350 -5.05 11.20 -5.01
C VAL A 350 -3.78 10.46 -4.55
N ALA A 351 -3.26 10.77 -3.36
CA ALA A 351 -2.08 10.11 -2.77
C ALA A 351 -2.29 8.59 -2.52
N ILE A 352 -3.53 8.13 -2.41
CA ILE A 352 -3.90 6.75 -2.07
C ILE A 352 -4.73 6.06 -3.16
N GLN A 353 -4.74 6.60 -4.40
CA GLN A 353 -5.56 6.09 -5.50
C GLN A 353 -4.82 5.16 -6.48
N THR A 354 -3.48 5.18 -6.49
CA THR A 354 -2.69 4.50 -7.54
C THR A 354 -2.96 3.00 -7.61
N LEU A 355 -2.93 2.30 -6.46
CA LEU A 355 -3.20 0.86 -6.43
C LEU A 355 -4.64 0.55 -6.85
N VAL A 356 -5.62 1.39 -6.45
CA VAL A 356 -7.03 1.22 -6.87
C VAL A 356 -7.17 1.26 -8.39
N PHE A 357 -6.53 2.23 -9.05
CA PHE A 357 -6.55 2.34 -10.51
C PHE A 357 -5.78 1.20 -11.19
N LEU A 358 -4.66 0.75 -10.62
CA LEU A 358 -3.89 -0.37 -11.15
C LEU A 358 -4.70 -1.69 -11.08
N SER A 359 -5.28 -1.99 -9.93
CA SER A 359 -6.11 -3.18 -9.71
C SER A 359 -7.37 -3.19 -10.58
N ALA A 360 -8.19 -2.14 -10.52
CA ALA A 360 -9.42 -2.07 -11.31
C ALA A 360 -9.14 -1.94 -12.82
N GLY A 361 -8.17 -1.11 -13.20
CA GLY A 361 -7.79 -0.90 -14.60
C GLY A 361 -7.26 -2.15 -15.28
N SER A 362 -6.51 -2.99 -14.54
CA SER A 362 -5.96 -4.24 -15.05
C SER A 362 -7.00 -5.36 -15.20
N ALA A 363 -8.25 -5.15 -14.76
CA ALA A 363 -9.38 -6.05 -14.98
C ALA A 363 -10.24 -5.64 -16.19
N LEU A 364 -9.97 -4.48 -16.82
CA LEU A 364 -10.71 -3.99 -17.98
C LEU A 364 -10.34 -4.77 -19.25
N SER A 365 -11.12 -5.80 -19.54
CA SER A 365 -10.89 -6.73 -20.64
C SER A 365 -12.08 -6.82 -21.60
N PHE A 366 -11.79 -7.13 -22.87
CA PHE A 366 -12.79 -7.39 -23.90
C PHE A 366 -13.42 -8.79 -23.84
N TYR A 367 -12.95 -9.70 -22.98
CA TYR A 367 -13.54 -11.05 -22.87
C TYR A 367 -14.96 -11.06 -22.28
N SER A 368 -15.41 -9.96 -21.67
CA SER A 368 -16.77 -9.86 -21.13
C SER A 368 -17.82 -9.65 -22.23
N THR A 369 -19.07 -10.00 -21.94
CA THR A 369 -20.25 -9.71 -22.78
C THR A 369 -20.56 -8.21 -22.93
N MET A 370 -19.79 -7.31 -22.31
CA MET A 370 -19.99 -5.86 -22.38
C MET A 370 -19.51 -5.27 -23.70
N ASN A 371 -20.15 -4.16 -24.12
CA ASN A 371 -19.76 -3.42 -25.32
C ASN A 371 -18.28 -2.96 -25.24
N PRO A 372 -17.43 -3.30 -26.22
CA PRO A 372 -16.03 -2.85 -26.29
C PRO A 372 -15.83 -1.34 -26.11
N GLU A 373 -16.78 -0.51 -26.56
CA GLU A 373 -16.74 0.95 -26.37
C GLU A 373 -16.75 1.35 -24.88
N THR A 374 -17.48 0.60 -24.05
CA THR A 374 -17.54 0.84 -22.60
C THR A 374 -16.20 0.52 -21.95
N ILE A 375 -15.53 -0.56 -22.38
CA ILE A 375 -14.19 -0.92 -21.91
C ILE A 375 -13.18 0.17 -22.28
N MET A 376 -13.20 0.62 -23.53
CA MET A 376 -12.32 1.69 -24.02
C MET A 376 -12.56 3.01 -23.27
N MET A 377 -13.81 3.37 -22.97
CA MET A 377 -14.16 4.53 -22.16
C MET A 377 -13.52 4.43 -20.76
N TRP A 378 -13.63 3.29 -20.09
CA TRP A 378 -13.05 3.10 -18.76
C TRP A 378 -11.53 3.05 -18.78
N ARG A 379 -10.90 2.40 -19.76
CA ARG A 379 -9.44 2.40 -19.93
C ARG A 379 -8.92 3.83 -20.13
N LYS A 380 -9.60 4.63 -20.97
CA LYS A 380 -9.29 6.06 -21.16
C LYS A 380 -9.41 6.84 -19.85
N TYR A 381 -10.51 6.66 -19.11
CA TYR A 381 -10.70 7.30 -17.81
C TYR A 381 -9.57 6.97 -16.83
N VAL A 382 -9.16 5.70 -16.72
CA VAL A 382 -8.05 5.28 -15.84
C VAL A 382 -6.74 5.97 -16.22
N MET A 383 -6.40 6.01 -17.51
CA MET A 383 -5.19 6.68 -17.99
C MET A 383 -5.20 8.19 -17.73
N GLU A 384 -6.34 8.85 -17.96
CA GLU A 384 -6.51 10.28 -17.68
C GLU A 384 -6.35 10.56 -16.18
N ARG A 385 -6.91 9.71 -15.31
CA ARG A 385 -6.77 9.83 -13.86
C ARG A 385 -5.33 9.64 -13.41
N LEU A 386 -4.63 8.59 -13.85
CA LEU A 386 -3.22 8.36 -13.51
C LEU A 386 -2.33 9.50 -14.02
N TYR A 387 -2.58 9.99 -15.24
CA TYR A 387 -1.86 11.15 -15.76
C TYR A 387 -2.08 12.41 -14.90
N LYS A 388 -3.32 12.66 -14.46
CA LYS A 388 -3.62 13.77 -13.55
C LYS A 388 -2.98 13.59 -12.18
N SER A 389 -3.00 12.39 -11.61
CA SER A 389 -2.29 12.08 -10.38
C SER A 389 -0.79 12.35 -10.52
N PHE A 390 -0.18 11.95 -11.64
CA PHE A 390 1.21 12.26 -11.95
C PHE A 390 1.43 13.78 -12.07
N GLN A 391 0.53 14.52 -12.72
CA GLN A 391 0.64 15.97 -12.80
C GLN A 391 0.60 16.66 -11.43
N THR A 392 -0.22 16.16 -10.50
CA THR A 392 -0.40 16.70 -9.15
C THR A 392 0.77 16.34 -8.23
N LEU A 393 1.16 15.06 -8.20
CA LEU A 393 2.13 14.52 -7.24
C LEU A 393 3.56 14.54 -7.77
N LYS A 394 3.76 14.53 -9.09
CA LYS A 394 5.06 14.50 -9.77
C LYS A 394 5.94 13.31 -9.39
N LEU A 395 5.31 12.16 -9.14
CA LEU A 395 5.97 10.93 -8.78
C LEU A 395 6.04 9.94 -9.95
N GLN A 396 7.24 9.50 -10.30
CA GLN A 396 7.47 8.54 -11.39
C GLN A 396 6.80 7.18 -11.14
N THR A 397 6.54 6.83 -9.89
CA THR A 397 5.83 5.60 -9.46
C THR A 397 4.42 5.54 -10.06
N ILE A 398 3.75 6.68 -10.22
CA ILE A 398 2.43 6.78 -10.87
C ILE A 398 2.53 6.53 -12.37
N SER A 399 3.59 7.03 -13.03
CA SER A 399 3.82 6.75 -14.45
C SER A 399 4.05 5.25 -14.68
N ARG A 400 4.76 4.58 -13.77
CA ARG A 400 4.99 3.13 -13.86
C ARG A 400 3.70 2.32 -13.75
N ALA A 401 2.77 2.70 -12.87
CA ALA A 401 1.45 2.08 -12.82
C ALA A 401 0.72 2.20 -14.19
N ALA A 402 0.82 3.35 -14.84
CA ALA A 402 0.26 3.54 -16.18
C ALA A 402 0.94 2.68 -17.25
N ASP A 403 2.27 2.49 -17.16
CA ASP A 403 3.02 1.64 -18.09
C ASP A 403 2.70 0.15 -17.89
N ILE A 404 2.52 -0.31 -16.65
CA ILE A 404 2.04 -1.66 -16.34
C ILE A 404 0.68 -1.90 -17.01
N LEU A 405 -0.27 -0.97 -16.85
CA LEU A 405 -1.60 -1.11 -17.45
C LEU A 405 -1.57 -1.19 -18.99
N LYS A 406 -0.74 -0.37 -19.65
CA LYS A 406 -0.57 -0.46 -21.11
C LYS A 406 -0.11 -1.85 -21.54
N VAL A 407 0.85 -2.44 -20.83
CA VAL A 407 1.36 -3.78 -21.14
C VAL A 407 0.31 -4.85 -20.83
N VAL A 408 -0.41 -4.74 -19.70
CA VAL A 408 -1.53 -5.63 -19.37
C VAL A 408 -2.57 -5.63 -20.49
N TRP A 409 -3.02 -4.46 -20.93
CA TRP A 409 -4.01 -4.35 -22.00
C TRP A 409 -3.49 -4.87 -23.33
N LEU A 410 -2.24 -4.56 -23.69
CA LEU A 410 -1.61 -5.09 -24.89
C LEU A 410 -1.62 -6.63 -24.89
N GLN A 411 -1.20 -7.26 -23.79
CA GLN A 411 -1.20 -8.72 -23.66
C GLN A 411 -2.62 -9.28 -23.70
N MET A 412 -3.57 -8.65 -23.00
CA MET A 412 -4.97 -9.10 -22.98
C MET A 412 -5.58 -9.08 -24.38
N ASP A 413 -5.34 -8.00 -25.13
CA ASP A 413 -5.93 -7.78 -26.44
C ASP A 413 -5.28 -8.66 -27.51
N SER A 414 -3.97 -8.94 -27.44
CA SER A 414 -3.29 -9.88 -28.35
C SER A 414 -3.87 -11.29 -28.25
N ILE A 415 -4.18 -11.73 -27.04
CA ILE A 415 -4.70 -13.06 -26.80
C ILE A 415 -6.15 -13.20 -27.31
N VAL A 416 -6.98 -12.14 -27.26
CA VAL A 416 -8.35 -12.14 -27.82
C VAL A 416 -8.30 -12.47 -29.32
N VAL A 417 -7.28 -11.97 -30.01
CA VAL A 417 -7.12 -12.17 -31.46
C VAL A 417 -6.71 -13.61 -31.80
N GLU A 418 -5.98 -14.28 -30.91
CA GLU A 418 -5.46 -15.64 -31.14
C GLU A 418 -6.44 -16.76 -30.69
N SER A 419 -7.35 -16.49 -29.76
CA SER A 419 -8.23 -17.50 -29.14
C SER A 419 -9.69 -17.39 -29.62
N LEU A 420 -10.02 -18.10 -30.71
CA LEU A 420 -11.41 -18.48 -31.06
C LEU A 420 -11.88 -19.76 -30.33
N SER A 421 -11.00 -20.38 -29.52
CA SER A 421 -11.29 -21.58 -28.72
C SER A 421 -11.54 -21.21 -27.27
N CYS A 422 -12.58 -21.82 -26.70
CA CYS A 422 -13.27 -21.56 -25.43
C CYS A 422 -12.44 -21.74 -24.14
N HIS A 423 -11.20 -21.29 -24.09
CA HIS A 423 -10.46 -21.09 -22.84
C HIS A 423 -10.29 -19.58 -22.69
N CYS A 424 -10.38 -19.01 -21.49
CA CYS A 424 -10.24 -17.55 -21.26
C CYS A 424 -8.82 -17.22 -20.78
N PRO A 425 -7.82 -17.14 -21.67
CA PRO A 425 -6.44 -16.81 -21.34
C PRO A 425 -6.25 -15.40 -20.72
N GLY A 426 -7.24 -14.52 -20.81
CA GLY A 426 -7.27 -13.24 -20.07
C GLY A 426 -7.22 -13.36 -18.54
N MET A 427 -7.63 -14.51 -17.98
CA MET A 427 -7.53 -14.77 -16.54
C MET A 427 -6.08 -15.03 -16.08
N HIS A 428 -5.18 -15.37 -17.01
CA HIS A 428 -3.76 -15.56 -16.69
C HIS A 428 -2.99 -14.25 -16.60
N ILE A 429 -3.47 -13.15 -17.21
CA ILE A 429 -2.75 -11.87 -17.19
C ILE A 429 -3.12 -11.09 -15.93
N HIS A 430 -2.09 -10.73 -15.17
CA HIS A 430 -2.20 -9.95 -13.96
C HIS A 430 -1.16 -8.84 -13.93
N TRP A 431 -1.49 -7.75 -13.27
CA TRP A 431 -0.59 -6.60 -13.20
C TRP A 431 0.69 -6.90 -12.41
N ILE A 432 0.61 -7.71 -11.35
CA ILE A 432 1.79 -8.18 -10.58
C ILE A 432 2.77 -8.91 -11.50
N ASP A 433 2.24 -9.73 -12.39
CA ASP A 433 3.03 -10.53 -13.30
C ASP A 433 3.78 -9.66 -14.31
N VAL A 434 3.04 -8.76 -14.95
CA VAL A 434 3.59 -7.76 -15.87
C VAL A 434 4.62 -6.88 -15.17
N MET A 435 4.37 -6.50 -13.93
CA MET A 435 5.28 -5.68 -13.13
C MET A 435 6.63 -6.38 -12.97
N VAL A 436 6.64 -7.66 -12.58
CA VAL A 436 7.87 -8.47 -12.44
C VAL A 436 8.54 -8.69 -13.79
N ASP A 437 7.79 -9.12 -14.81
CA ASP A 437 8.36 -9.50 -16.11
C ASP A 437 8.97 -8.31 -16.85
N LYS A 438 8.44 -7.10 -16.61
CA LYS A 438 8.94 -5.85 -17.20
C LYS A 438 9.86 -5.05 -16.30
N LYS A 439 10.21 -5.56 -15.11
CA LYS A 439 11.06 -4.87 -14.12
C LYS A 439 10.53 -3.49 -13.73
N LEU A 440 9.22 -3.42 -13.49
CA LEU A 440 8.47 -2.21 -13.15
C LEU A 440 8.07 -2.18 -11.66
N GLU A 441 8.79 -2.89 -10.80
CA GLU A 441 8.47 -3.08 -9.36
C GLU A 441 8.44 -1.79 -8.54
N THR A 442 8.92 -0.68 -9.09
CA THR A 442 8.86 0.62 -8.44
C THR A 442 7.46 1.26 -8.53
N ILE A 443 6.48 0.67 -7.87
CA ILE A 443 5.15 1.26 -7.66
C ILE A 443 5.00 1.91 -6.27
N LEU A 444 6.01 1.75 -5.39
CA LEU A 444 5.95 2.32 -4.03
C LEU A 444 6.31 3.79 -3.99
N GLY A 445 5.58 4.50 -3.13
CA GLY A 445 5.88 5.85 -2.71
C GLY A 445 5.07 6.88 -3.47
#